data_AF-A0A2E5ER75-F1
#
_entry.id   AF-A0A2E5ER75-F1
#
_cell.length_a   1.000
_cell.length_b   1.000
_cell.length_c   1.000
_cell.angle_alpha   90.00
_cell.angle_beta   90.00
_cell.angle_gamma   90.00
#
_symmetry.space_group_name_H-M   'P 1'
#
loop_
_entity.id
_entity.type
_entity.pdbx_description
1 polymer ?
#
loop_
_entity_poly.entity_id
_entity_poly.type
_entity_poly.pdbx_seq_one_letter_code
_entity_poly.pdbx_strand_id
1 'polypeptide(L)' 'MDGAIPICHLGCAQRQWLIVSGPERGNIWCDDRADNEGLSPLKKPQKKRITFFEWYREWLDDALARSKR' A
#
# COMPACT_ATOMS: atom_id res chain seq x y z
N MET A 1 -14.32 -9.94 -3.36
CA MET A 1 -13.80 -8.57 -3.53
C MET A 1 -12.98 -8.58 -4.79
N ASP A 2 -13.64 -8.46 -5.93
CA ASP A 2 -12.95 -8.54 -7.22
C ASP A 2 -12.40 -7.16 -7.52
N GLY A 3 -11.09 -7.04 -7.72
CA GLY A 3 -10.46 -5.76 -8.03
C GLY A 3 -9.42 -5.26 -7.05
N ALA A 4 -9.08 -5.99 -5.98
CA ALA A 4 -8.00 -5.62 -5.09
C ALA A 4 -7.25 -6.84 -4.56
N ILE A 5 -5.92 -6.74 -4.49
CA ILE A 5 -5.03 -7.84 -4.08
C ILE A 5 -4.25 -7.38 -2.84
N PRO A 6 -4.29 -8.09 -1.70
CA PRO A 6 -3.42 -7.79 -0.57
C PRO A 6 -1.96 -8.06 -0.95
N ILE A 7 -1.08 -7.07 -0.78
CA ILE A 7 0.34 -7.16 -1.19
C ILE A 7 1.32 -7.00 -0.02
N CYS A 8 0.85 -6.50 1.14
CA CYS A 8 1.70 -6.31 2.31
C CYS A 8 0.90 -6.45 3.60
N HIS A 9 1.50 -7.09 4.60
CA HIS A 9 1.01 -7.15 5.97
C HIS A 9 1.84 -6.20 6.84
N LEU A 10 1.18 -5.31 7.57
CA LEU A 10 1.84 -4.33 8.46
C LEU A 10 1.87 -4.81 9.92
N GLY A 11 1.34 -6.01 10.21
CA GLY A 11 1.06 -6.46 11.58
C GLY A 11 -0.33 -6.05 12.03
N CYS A 12 -0.77 -6.52 13.20
CA CYS A 12 -2.07 -6.14 13.81
C CYS A 12 -3.29 -6.23 12.88
N ALA A 13 -3.27 -7.20 11.94
CA ALA A 13 -4.28 -7.34 10.88
C ALA A 13 -4.42 -6.15 9.91
N GLN A 14 -3.52 -5.16 9.96
CA GLN A 14 -3.41 -4.10 8.96
C GLN A 14 -2.77 -4.62 7.67
N ARG A 15 -3.30 -4.17 6.53
CA ARG A 15 -2.86 -4.63 5.20
C ARG A 15 -2.80 -3.48 4.21
N GLN A 16 -1.91 -3.59 3.24
CA GLN A 16 -1.93 -2.74 2.05
C GLN A 16 -2.33 -3.55 0.83
N TRP A 17 -3.21 -2.94 0.02
CA TRP A 17 -3.87 -3.58 -1.10
C TRP A 17 -3.53 -2.84 -2.39
N LEU A 18 -3.21 -3.58 -3.44
CA LEU A 18 -3.14 -3.06 -4.81
C LEU A 18 -4.52 -3.14 -5.45
N ILE A 19 -5.05 -2.01 -5.88
CA ILE A 19 -6.28 -1.98 -6.67
C ILE A 19 -5.96 -2.34 -8.12
N VAL A 20 -6.64 -3.33 -8.68
CA VAL A 20 -6.40 -3.87 -10.04
C VAL A 20 -7.56 -3.63 -11.00
N SER A 21 -8.71 -3.15 -10.52
CA SER A 21 -9.85 -2.79 -11.38
C SER A 21 -10.48 -1.45 -10.97
N GLY A 22 -11.30 -0.88 -11.87
CA GLY A 22 -11.99 0.39 -11.61
C GLY A 22 -11.11 1.64 -11.70
N PRO A 23 -11.62 2.81 -11.23
CA PRO A 23 -10.96 4.11 -11.35
C PRO A 23 -9.64 4.25 -10.57
N GLU A 24 -9.47 3.44 -9.52
CA GLU A 24 -8.30 3.48 -8.64
C GLU A 24 -7.23 2.44 -9.02
N ARG A 25 -7.41 1.76 -10.16
CA ARG A 25 -6.47 0.76 -10.67
C ARG A 25 -5.03 1.30 -10.70
N GLY A 26 -4.11 0.53 -10.12
CA GLY A 26 -2.69 0.84 -10.02
C GLY A 26 -2.30 1.56 -8.72
N ASN A 27 -3.26 2.03 -7.91
CA ASN A 27 -3.00 2.70 -6.65
C ASN A 27 -3.00 1.74 -5.45
N ILE A 28 -2.27 2.13 -4.41
CA ILE A 28 -2.20 1.42 -3.14
C ILE A 28 -3.20 2.00 -2.15
N TRP A 29 -3.87 1.11 -1.43
CA TRP A 29 -4.84 1.43 -0.38
C TRP A 29 -4.46 0.76 0.93
N CYS A 30 -4.71 1.44 2.04
CA CYS A 30 -4.60 0.91 3.40
C CYS A 30 -5.93 0.29 3.83
N ASP A 31 -5.82 -0.83 4.52
CA ASP A 31 -6.92 -1.51 5.19
C ASP A 31 -6.67 -1.49 6.70
N ASP A 32 -7.26 -0.47 7.33
CA ASP A 32 -7.11 -0.15 8.75
C ASP A 32 -8.36 -0.54 9.55
N ARG A 33 -9.20 -1.42 8.98
CA ARG A 33 -10.46 -1.88 9.61
C ARG A 33 -10.25 -2.58 10.95
N ALA A 34 -9.05 -3.11 11.20
CA ALA A 34 -8.67 -3.67 12.49
C ALA A 34 -8.68 -2.63 13.63
N ASP A 35 -8.46 -1.36 13.30
CA ASP A 35 -8.41 -0.25 14.25
C ASP A 35 -9.73 0.54 14.29
N ASN A 36 -10.84 -0.05 13.81
CA ASN A 36 -12.13 0.60 13.60
C ASN A 36 -12.10 1.77 12.59
N GLU A 37 -11.08 1.82 11.75
CA GLU A 37 -10.96 2.77 10.64
C GLU A 37 -11.44 2.17 9.31
N GLY A 38 -11.42 2.98 8.25
CA GLY A 38 -11.90 2.58 6.92
C GLY A 38 -10.82 2.04 5.99
N LEU A 39 -11.22 1.79 4.74
CA LEU A 39 -10.30 1.68 3.62
C LEU A 39 -9.94 3.09 3.16
N SER A 40 -8.65 3.37 3.00
CA SER A 40 -8.20 4.69 2.55
C SER A 40 -7.08 4.58 1.51
N PRO A 41 -6.99 5.51 0.55
CA PRO A 41 -5.84 5.56 -0.35
C PRO A 41 -4.57 5.82 0.45
N LEU A 42 -3.48 5.12 0.14
CA LEU A 42 -2.17 5.43 0.71
C LEU A 42 -1.76 6.83 0.24
N LYS A 43 -1.39 7.69 1.20
CA LYS A 43 -0.99 9.08 0.97
C LYS A 43 0.43 9.31 1.46
N LYS A 44 1.12 10.23 0.80
CA LYS A 44 2.38 10.82 1.26
C LYS A 44 2.22 12.33 1.35
N PRO A 45 3.10 13.05 2.07
CA PRO A 45 2.96 14.50 2.26
C PRO A 45 2.76 15.29 0.95
N GLN A 46 3.37 14.84 -0.15
CA GLN A 46 3.28 15.48 -1.46
C GLN A 46 2.26 14.86 -2.41
N LYS A 47 1.67 13.69 -2.10
CA LYS A 47 0.86 12.92 -3.05
C LYS A 47 -0.32 12.20 -2.41
N LYS A 48 -1.52 12.43 -2.93
CA LYS A 48 -2.78 11.84 -2.43
C LYS A 48 -3.06 10.41 -2.90
N ARG A 49 -2.29 9.91 -3.88
CA ARG A 49 -2.40 8.57 -4.46
C ARG A 49 -1.01 8.04 -4.77
N ILE A 50 -0.67 6.91 -4.18
CA ILE A 50 0.61 6.23 -4.44
C ILE A 50 0.36 5.06 -5.37
N THR A 51 1.11 5.01 -6.46
CA THR A 51 1.07 3.89 -7.41
C THR A 51 1.86 2.69 -6.88
N PHE A 52 1.60 1.49 -7.41
CA PHE A 52 2.39 0.30 -7.08
C PHE A 52 3.88 0.49 -7.35
N PHE A 53 4.26 1.11 -8.46
CA PHE A 53 5.66 1.33 -8.81
C PHE A 53 6.38 2.20 -7.77
N GLU A 54 5.76 3.30 -7.36
CA GLU A 54 6.33 4.21 -6.34
C GLU A 54 6.44 3.52 -4.98
N TRP A 55 5.41 2.78 -4.57
CA TRP A 55 5.41 2.01 -3.35
C TRP A 55 6.51 0.94 -3.35
N TYR A 56 6.61 0.16 -4.43
CA TYR A 56 7.55 -0.94 -4.54
C TYR A 56 8.99 -0.45 -4.60
N ARG A 57 9.25 0.62 -5.36
CA ARG A 57 10.59 1.21 -5.46
C ARG A 57 11.09 1.67 -4.08
N GLU A 58 10.28 2.40 -3.33
CA GLU A 58 10.69 2.86 -1.99
C GLU A 58 10.94 1.69 -1.04
N TRP A 59 10.05 0.70 -1.02
CA TRP A 59 10.26 -0.50 -0.22
C TRP A 59 11.57 -1.22 -0.59
N LEU A 60 11.88 -1.31 -1.89
CA LEU A 60 13.08 -1.96 -2.40
C LEU A 60 14.34 -1.17 -2.02
N ASP A 61 14.33 0.14 -2.18
CA ASP A 61 15.43 1.03 -1.82
C ASP A 61 15.74 0.93 -0.31
N ASP A 62 14.70 0.95 0.52
CA ASP A 62 14.80 0.76 1.96
C ASP A 62 15.35 -0.63 2.35
N ALA A 63 14.91 -1.69 1.66
CA ALA A 63 15.38 -3.05 1.89
C ALA A 63 16.87 -3.18 1.54
N LEU A 64 17.31 -2.61 0.42
CA LEU A 64 18.70 -2.59 0.00
C LEU A 64 19.59 -1.76 0.94
N ALA A 65 19.06 -0.67 1.51
CA ALA A 65 19.79 0.12 2.49
C ALA A 65 19.99 -0.64 3.81
N ARG A 66 19.04 -1.48 4.21
CA ARG A 66 19.14 -2.33 5.41
C ARG A 66 20.07 -3.54 5.21
N SER A 67 20.10 -4.13 4.01
CA SER A 67 20.93 -5.31 3.74
C SER A 67 22.43 -5.03 3.64
N LYS A 68 22.81 -3.75 3.48
CA LYS A 68 24.21 -3.30 3.47
C LYS A 68 24.80 -3.05 4.87
N ARG A 69 24.11 -3.45 5.94
CA ARG A 69 24.57 -3.33 7.34
C ARG A 69 25.12 -4.65 7.86
#